data_AF-A0A6A0GW87-F1
#
_entry.id   AF-A0A6A0GW87-F1
#
_cell.length_a   1.000
_cell.length_b   1.000
_cell.length_c   1.000
_cell.angle_alpha   90.00
_cell.angle_beta   90.00
_cell.angle_gamma   90.00
#
_symmetry.space_group_name_H-M   'P 1'
#
loop_
_entity.id
_entity.type
_entity.pdbx_description
1 polymer ?
#
loop_
_entity_poly.entity_id
_entity_poly.type
_entity_poly.pdbx_seq_one_letter_code
_entity_poly.pdbx_strand_id
1 'polypeptide(L)' 'MAGCIDGTEETRYLGRLVNHSRTNNNLVTKAVCVNGQPHLILLAKKDIPPDTELLYDYGDRSKEALANHPWLAF' A
#
# COMPACT_ATOMS: atom_id res chain seq x y z
N MET A 1 5.07 8.24 -16.29
CA MET A 1 5.91 7.04 -16.12
C MET A 1 5.00 5.94 -15.64
N ALA A 2 4.83 4.87 -16.41
CA ALA A 2 4.20 3.65 -15.94
C ALA A 2 5.32 2.71 -15.48
N GLY A 3 5.19 2.16 -14.27
CA GLY A 3 6.17 1.27 -13.66
C GLY A 3 5.51 0.45 -12.57
N CYS A 4 6.13 -0.68 -12.22
CA CYS A 4 5.65 -1.60 -11.19
C CYS A 4 6.79 -1.88 -10.21
N ILE A 5 6.47 -2.00 -8.93
CA ILE A 5 7.37 -2.53 -7.91
C ILE A 5 6.87 -3.94 -7.57
N ASP A 6 7.64 -4.96 -7.94
CA ASP A 6 7.31 -6.35 -7.63
C ASP A 6 7.74 -6.67 -6.19
N GLY A 7 6.76 -6.94 -5.33
CA GLY A 7 6.96 -7.30 -3.92
C GLY A 7 6.85 -8.79 -3.62
N THR A 8 6.88 -9.65 -4.64
CA THR A 8 6.64 -11.10 -4.51
C THR A 8 7.74 -11.80 -3.72
N GLU A 9 9.01 -11.45 -3.96
CA GLU A 9 10.15 -12.07 -3.28
C GLU A 9 10.11 -11.81 -1.76
N GLU A 10 10.35 -12.86 -0.98
CA GLU A 10 10.51 -12.76 0.47
C GLU A 10 11.80 -12.01 0.80
N THR A 11 11.67 -10.88 1.50
CA THR A 11 12.81 -10.05 1.90
C THR A 11 12.63 -9.54 3.32
N ARG A 12 13.69 -8.94 3.87
CA ARG A 12 13.62 -8.27 5.18
C ARG A 12 12.79 -6.98 5.19
N TYR A 13 12.36 -6.48 4.04
CA TYR A 13 11.67 -5.20 3.93
C TYR A 13 10.17 -5.35 4.23
N LEU A 14 9.64 -4.44 5.04
CA LEU A 14 8.30 -4.58 5.61
C LEU A 14 7.18 -4.02 4.74
N GLY A 15 7.48 -3.21 3.72
CA GLY A 15 6.45 -2.50 2.93
C GLY A 15 5.45 -3.43 2.25
N ARG A 16 5.89 -4.62 1.82
CA ARG A 16 5.05 -5.66 1.20
C ARG A 16 4.05 -6.33 2.17
N LEU A 17 4.23 -6.14 3.48
CA LEU A 17 3.42 -6.75 4.53
C LEU A 17 2.32 -5.82 5.05
N VAL A 18 2.26 -4.57 4.56
CA VAL A 18 1.26 -3.60 5.01
C VAL A 18 -0.09 -3.95 4.43
N ASN A 19 -1.10 -4.10 5.28
CA ASN A 19 -2.42 -4.58 4.89
C ASN A 19 -3.30 -3.51 4.25
N HIS A 20 -4.44 -3.98 3.71
CA HIS A 20 -5.43 -3.15 3.06
C HIS A 20 -6.45 -2.54 4.02
N SER A 21 -6.78 -1.28 3.81
CA SER A 21 -8.12 -0.76 4.14
C SER A 21 -8.47 0.41 3.22
N ARG A 22 -9.69 0.44 2.69
CA ARG A 22 -10.20 1.55 1.89
C ARG A 22 -10.65 2.72 2.76
N THR A 23 -11.32 2.44 3.87
CA THR A 23 -11.95 3.46 4.71
C THR A 23 -11.11 3.88 5.92
N ASN A 24 -10.40 2.92 6.53
CA ASN A 24 -9.66 3.13 7.78
C ASN A 24 -8.14 3.27 7.59
N ASN A 25 -7.64 3.39 6.35
CA ASN A 25 -6.21 3.56 6.12
C ASN A 25 -5.62 4.79 6.82
N ASN A 26 -4.45 4.58 7.39
CA ASN A 26 -3.61 5.62 8.01
C ASN A 26 -2.40 5.97 7.14
N LEU A 27 -2.15 5.23 6.05
CA LEU A 27 -1.11 5.48 5.06
C LEU A 27 -1.69 5.81 3.68
N VAL A 28 -0.92 6.58 2.89
CA VAL A 28 -1.15 6.85 1.47
C VAL A 28 0.11 6.54 0.67
N THR A 29 -0.05 5.97 -0.52
CA THR A 29 1.07 5.72 -1.43
C THR A 29 1.44 6.99 -2.21
N LYS A 30 2.74 7.23 -2.39
CA LYS A 30 3.24 8.33 -3.21
C LYS A 30 4.46 7.86 -4.02
N ALA A 31 4.46 8.18 -5.31
CA ALA A 31 5.66 8.04 -6.12
C ALA A 31 6.57 9.27 -5.89
N VAL A 32 7.83 9.03 -5.56
CA VAL A 32 8.86 10.06 -5.39
C VAL A 32 10.08 9.70 -6.21
N CYS A 33 10.86 10.71 -6.62
CA CYS A 33 12.12 10.49 -7.32
C CYS A 33 13.28 10.81 -6.38
N VAL A 34 14.20 9.86 -6.22
CA VAL A 34 15.42 10.03 -5.42
C VAL A 34 16.60 9.69 -6.33
N ASN A 35 17.51 10.64 -6.53
CA ASN A 35 18.68 10.47 -7.41
C ASN A 35 18.33 9.97 -8.82
N GLY A 36 17.22 10.43 -9.39
CA GLY A 36 16.75 10.02 -10.72
C GLY A 36 16.02 8.67 -10.75
N GLN A 37 15.91 7.96 -9.62
CA GLN A 37 15.20 6.69 -9.52
C GLN A 37 13.80 6.86 -8.91
N PRO A 38 12.75 6.25 -9.49
CA PRO A 38 11.41 6.28 -8.92
C PRO A 38 11.29 5.30 -7.73
N HIS A 39 10.71 5.77 -6.64
CA HIS A 39 10.37 4.99 -5.46
C HIS A 39 8.90 5.14 -5.13
N LEU A 40 8.25 4.04 -4.77
CA LEU A 40 6.92 4.06 -4.16
C LEU A 40 7.08 4.06 -2.65
N ILE A 41 6.57 5.10 -1.98
CA ILE A 41 6.64 5.24 -0.53
C ILE A 41 5.25 5.23 0.09
N LEU A 42 5.19 4.83 1.36
CA LEU A 42 4.01 4.97 2.21
C LEU A 42 4.19 6.17 3.13
N LEU A 43 3.26 7.10 3.08
CA LEU A 43 3.25 8.32 3.89
C LEU A 43 2.10 8.27 4.90
N ALA A 44 2.39 8.62 6.16
CA ALA A 44 1.36 8.78 7.18
C ALA A 44 0.43 9.94 6.81
N LYS A 45 -0.89 9.68 6.86
CA LYS A 45 -1.94 10.70 6.61
C LYS A 45 -2.21 11.56 7.85
N LYS A 46 -1.83 11.04 9.02
CA LYS A 46 -2.10 11.58 10.36
C LYS A 46 -1.09 10.95 11.32
N ASP A 47 -1.02 11.46 12.54
CA ASP A 47 -0.24 10.83 13.60
C ASP A 47 -0.76 9.41 13.87
N ILE A 48 0.17 8.47 14.03
CA ILE A 48 -0.12 7.04 14.22
C ILE A 48 0.42 6.66 15.60
N PRO A 49 -0.47 6.36 16.57
CA PRO A 49 -0.03 5.89 17.88
C PRO A 49 0.75 4.57 17.78
N PRO A 50 1.63 4.28 18.74
CA PRO A 50 2.23 2.95 18.88
C PRO A 50 1.18 1.84 18.86
N ASP A 51 1.58 0.66 18.40
CA ASP A 51 0.75 -0.56 18.31
C ASP A 51 -0.47 -0.46 17.37
N THR A 52 -0.61 0.64 16.61
CA THR A 52 -1.64 0.77 15.58
C THR A 52 -1.21 0.05 14.30
N GLU A 53 -2.07 -0.82 13.76
CA GLU A 53 -1.81 -1.48 12.48
C GLU A 53 -1.70 -0.47 11.34
N LEU A 54 -0.67 -0.63 10.51
CA LEU A 54 -0.47 0.18 9.31
C LEU A 54 -1.33 -0.34 8.16
N LEU A 55 -2.13 0.54 7.57
CA LEU A 55 -3.09 0.19 6.53
C LEU A 55 -3.04 1.21 5.40
N TYR A 56 -3.06 0.74 4.15
CA TYR A 56 -3.19 1.58 2.96
C TYR A 56 -4.25 1.06 1.98
N ASP A 57 -4.70 1.91 1.08
CA ASP A 57 -5.61 1.50 0.02
C ASP A 57 -4.82 0.87 -1.15
N TYR A 58 -5.09 -0.41 -1.42
CA TYR A 58 -4.44 -1.17 -2.50
C TYR A 58 -4.85 -0.66 -3.90
N GLY A 59 -5.98 0.06 -3.99
CA GLY A 59 -6.44 0.68 -5.23
C GLY A 59 -7.11 -0.26 -6.24
N ASP A 60 -7.06 -1.59 -6.07
CA ASP A 60 -7.77 -2.52 -6.96
C ASP A 60 -9.28 -2.52 -6.67
N ARG A 61 -10.07 -2.32 -7.72
CA ARG A 61 -11.54 -2.29 -7.73
C ARG A 61 -12.12 -3.12 -8.86
N SER A 62 -11.30 -3.94 -9.51
CA SER A 62 -11.77 -4.82 -10.58
C SER A 62 -12.84 -5.78 -10.04
N LYS A 63 -13.84 -6.09 -10.86
CA LYS A 63 -14.93 -7.00 -10.47
C LYS A 63 -14.41 -8.36 -10.04
N GLU A 64 -13.36 -8.84 -10.72
CA GLU A 64 -12.72 -10.12 -10.45
C GLU A 64 -11.97 -10.10 -9.11
N ALA A 65 -11.15 -9.07 -8.84
CA ALA A 65 -10.46 -8.95 -7.56
C ALA A 65 -11.45 -8.82 -6.40
N LEU A 66 -12.53 -8.04 -6.56
CA LEU A 66 -13.57 -7.92 -5.53
C LEU A 66 -14.34 -9.23 -5.29
N ALA A 67 -14.53 -10.05 -6.33
CA ALA A 67 -15.19 -11.34 -6.18
C ALA A 67 -14.30 -12.36 -5.42
N ASN A 68 -13.00 -12.37 -5.71
CA ASN A 68 -12.05 -13.30 -5.08
C ASN A 68 -11.51 -12.80 -3.73
N HIS A 69 -11.52 -11.48 -3.51
CA HIS A 69 -11.01 -10.82 -2.31
C HIS A 69 -12.00 -9.75 -1.82
N PRO A 70 -13.15 -10.13 -1.22
CA PRO A 70 -14.21 -9.20 -0.84
C PRO A 70 -13.78 -8.12 0.16
N TRP A 71 -12.71 -8.35 0.92
CA TRP A 71 -12.15 -7.38 1.86
C TRP A 71 -11.61 -6.10 1.18
N LEU A 72 -11.32 -6.14 -0.14
CA LEU A 72 -10.92 -4.95 -0.92
C LEU A 72 -12.01 -3.87 -1.00
N ALA A 73 -13.25 -4.22 -0.66
CA ALA A 73 -14.36 -3.27 -0.65
C ALA A 73 -14.38 -2.35 0.59
N PHE A 74 -13.59 -2.65 1.63
CA PHE A 74 -13.73 -2.09 2.98
C PHE A 74 -12.51 -1.30 3.47
#